data_AF-A0A139WAE4-F1
#
_entry.id   AF-A0A139WAE4-F1
#
_cell.length_a   1.000
_cell.length_b   1.000
_cell.length_c   1.000
_cell.angle_alpha   90.00
_cell.angle_beta   90.00
_cell.angle_gamma   90.00
#
_symmetry.space_group_name_H-M   'P 1'
#
loop_
_entity.id
_entity.type
_entity.pdbx_description
1 polymer ?
#
loop_
_entity_poly.entity_id
_entity_poly.type
_entity_poly.pdbx_seq_one_letter_code
_entity_poly.pdbx_strand_id
1 'polypeptide(L)'
;KSTKEQSSCSLWHEMRYGRTTVFKIYEATRCRTSEGSLTEGILGAAKFETEASTRGRRLEPLVVNDVAKMKNVKILQSGLI
;
A
#
# COMPACT_ATOMS: atom_id res chain seq x y z
N LYS A 1 -2.73 3.48 -14.93
CA LYS A 1 -4.14 4.00 -14.94
C LYS A 1 -5.10 2.97 -14.34
N SER A 2 -4.97 1.69 -14.67
CA SER A 2 -5.91 0.62 -14.28
C SER A 2 -5.96 0.29 -12.79
N THR A 3 -4.98 0.71 -12.00
CA THR A 3 -4.88 0.42 -10.55
C THR A 3 -4.93 1.67 -9.67
N LYS A 4 -5.46 2.79 -10.20
CA LYS A 4 -5.56 4.08 -9.48
C LYS A 4 -6.41 4.02 -8.22
N GLU A 5 -7.36 3.11 -8.18
CA GLU A 5 -8.28 2.90 -7.06
C GLU A 5 -7.65 2.05 -5.94
N GLN A 6 -6.40 1.61 -6.14
CA GLN A 6 -5.57 0.95 -5.14
C GLN A 6 -6.29 -0.24 -4.47
N SER A 7 -6.59 -0.14 -3.17
CA SER A 7 -7.14 -1.25 -2.38
C SER A 7 -8.51 -1.76 -2.87
N SER A 8 -9.29 -0.97 -3.59
CA SER A 8 -10.56 -1.42 -4.18
C SER A 8 -10.41 -2.09 -5.54
N CYS A 9 -9.21 -2.13 -6.11
CA CYS A 9 -8.91 -2.73 -7.40
C CYS A 9 -8.26 -4.12 -7.21
N SER A 10 -8.89 -5.18 -7.71
CA SER A 10 -8.34 -6.55 -7.64
C SER A 10 -6.97 -6.66 -8.33
N LEU A 11 -6.84 -6.05 -9.52
CA LEU A 11 -5.59 -6.00 -10.27
C LEU A 11 -4.45 -5.34 -9.47
N TRP A 12 -4.75 -4.39 -8.58
CA TRP A 12 -3.74 -3.79 -7.72
C TRP A 12 -3.19 -4.78 -6.70
N HIS A 13 -4.02 -5.68 -6.17
CA HIS A 13 -3.56 -6.76 -5.28
C HIS A 13 -2.72 -7.77 -6.05
N GLU A 14 -3.17 -8.18 -7.24
CA GLU A 14 -2.43 -9.10 -8.11
C GLU A 14 -1.05 -8.55 -8.48
N MET A 15 -0.96 -7.27 -8.86
CA MET A 15 0.32 -6.65 -9.21
C MET A 15 1.31 -6.57 -8.03
N ARG A 16 0.84 -6.65 -6.77
CA ARG A 16 1.71 -6.64 -5.58
C ARG A 16 2.20 -8.04 -5.19
N TYR A 17 1.61 -9.09 -5.75
CA TYR A 17 2.07 -10.46 -5.53
C TYR A 17 3.53 -10.61 -5.95
N GLY A 18 4.37 -11.12 -5.04
CA GLY A 18 5.79 -11.34 -5.29
C GLY A 18 6.63 -10.06 -5.43
N ARG A 19 6.05 -8.87 -5.26
CA ARG A 19 6.79 -7.59 -5.33
C ARG A 19 7.09 -7.06 -3.94
N THR A 20 8.35 -6.71 -3.71
CA THR A 20 8.70 -5.92 -2.53
C THR A 20 8.11 -4.53 -2.70
N THR A 21 7.22 -4.15 -1.79
CA THR A 21 6.60 -2.82 -1.78
C THR A 21 7.22 -1.95 -0.69
N VAL A 22 7.09 -0.62 -0.82
CA VAL A 22 7.77 0.33 0.08
C VAL A 22 7.51 0.04 1.56
N PHE A 23 6.31 -0.40 1.95
CA PHE A 23 6.02 -0.70 3.36
C PHE A 23 6.80 -1.91 3.91
N LYS A 24 7.26 -2.83 3.04
CA LYS A 24 8.05 -4.01 3.40
C LYS A 24 9.55 -3.85 3.18
N ILE A 25 10.01 -2.76 2.53
CA ILE A 25 11.42 -2.62 2.16
C ILE A 25 12.33 -2.58 3.38
N TYR A 26 11.91 -1.91 4.45
CA TYR A 26 12.67 -1.82 5.69
C TYR A 26 12.84 -3.20 6.34
N GLU A 27 11.76 -3.97 6.43
CA GLU A 27 11.79 -5.35 6.93
C GLU A 27 12.67 -6.23 6.03
N ALA A 28 12.53 -6.12 4.71
CA ALA A 28 13.31 -6.89 3.73
C ALA A 28 14.82 -6.63 3.83
N THR A 29 15.25 -5.40 4.12
CA THR A 29 16.68 -5.09 4.27
C THR A 29 17.30 -5.65 5.56
N ARG A 30 16.48 -6.04 6.54
CA ARG A 30 16.93 -6.44 7.89
C ARG A 30 16.61 -7.88 8.25
N CYS A 31 15.64 -8.48 7.57
CA CYS A 31 15.30 -9.88 7.75
C CYS A 31 16.47 -10.75 7.27
N ARG A 32 16.95 -11.64 8.13
CA ARG A 32 18.01 -12.61 7.81
C ARG A 32 17.45 -14.00 7.51
N THR A 33 16.15 -14.18 7.71
CA THR A 33 15.46 -15.45 7.48
C THR A 33 14.90 -15.46 6.06
N SER A 34 15.17 -16.53 5.32
CA SER A 34 14.66 -16.71 3.95
C SER A 34 13.17 -17.07 3.92
N GLU A 35 12.70 -17.83 4.91
CA GLU A 35 11.32 -18.30 5.02
C GLU A 35 10.60 -17.65 6.21
N GLY A 36 9.28 -17.53 6.10
CA GLY A 36 8.41 -17.05 7.18
C GLY A 36 7.56 -15.84 6.79
N SER A 37 7.09 -15.11 7.80
CA SER A 37 6.01 -14.12 7.66
C SER A 37 6.26 -12.99 6.66
N LEU A 38 7.53 -12.59 6.45
CA LEU A 38 7.89 -11.61 5.44
C LEU A 38 7.69 -12.16 4.02
N THR A 39 8.23 -13.35 3.76
CA THR A 39 8.14 -14.03 2.46
C THR A 39 6.68 -14.38 2.15
N GLU A 40 5.95 -14.92 3.14
CA GLU A 40 4.51 -15.18 3.05
C GLU A 40 3.70 -13.91 2.75
N GLY A 41 4.06 -12.77 3.37
CA GLY A 41 3.42 -11.49 3.11
C GLY A 41 3.70 -10.92 1.71
N ILE A 42 4.93 -11.08 1.20
CA ILE A 42 5.30 -10.64 -0.15
C ILE A 42 4.61 -11.51 -1.20
N LEU A 43 4.53 -12.82 -0.96
CA LEU A 43 3.82 -13.78 -1.82
C LEU A 43 2.31 -13.73 -1.61
N GLY A 44 1.76 -12.78 -0.85
CA GLY A 44 0.32 -12.64 -0.66
C GLY A 44 -0.37 -13.84 0.02
N ALA A 45 0.40 -14.76 0.62
CA ALA A 45 -0.11 -15.88 1.40
C ALA A 45 -0.75 -15.41 2.72
N ALA A 46 -0.39 -14.22 3.18
CA ALA A 46 -0.97 -13.58 4.36
C ALA A 46 -1.45 -12.15 4.05
N LYS A 47 -2.72 -11.86 4.38
CA LYS A 47 -3.27 -10.49 4.38
C LYS A 47 -3.11 -9.88 5.77
N PHE A 48 -2.34 -8.80 5.85
CA PHE A 48 -2.14 -8.03 7.08
C PHE A 48 -2.97 -6.74 7.05
N GLU A 49 -4.29 -6.87 7.12
CA GLU A 49 -5.14 -5.71 7.39
C GLU A 49 -5.16 -5.46 8.90
N THR A 50 -4.71 -4.28 9.31
CA THR A 50 -4.67 -3.86 10.72
C THR A 50 -5.67 -2.73 10.94
N GLU A 51 -6.05 -2.48 12.19
CA GLU A 51 -6.89 -1.32 12.53
C GLU A 51 -6.27 0.00 12.01
N ALA A 52 -4.95 0.11 12.06
CA ALA A 52 -4.22 1.26 11.51
C ALA A 52 -4.40 1.39 10.00
N SER A 53 -4.30 0.29 9.25
CA SER A 53 -4.52 0.26 7.79
C SER A 53 -5.95 0.65 7.43
N THR A 54 -6.95 0.13 8.16
CA THR A 54 -8.36 0.47 7.96
C THR A 54 -8.63 1.94 8.24
N ARG A 55 -8.10 2.46 9.35
CA ARG A 55 -8.19 3.88 9.69
C ARG A 55 -7.55 4.76 8.62
N GLY A 56 -6.38 4.36 8.11
CA GLY A 56 -5.69 5.04 7.02
C GLY A 56 -6.57 5.19 5.78
N ARG A 57 -7.15 4.08 5.31
CA ARG A 57 -8.05 4.07 4.14
C ARG A 57 -9.26 5.00 4.31
N ARG A 58 -9.82 5.07 5.52
CA ARG A 58 -10.96 5.95 5.82
C ARG A 58 -10.59 7.43 5.82
N LEU A 59 -9.42 7.77 6.35
CA LEU A 59 -9.01 9.17 6.54
C LEU A 59 -8.27 9.76 5.33
N GLU A 60 -7.66 8.94 4.49
CA GLU A 60 -6.85 9.39 3.34
C GLU A 60 -7.57 10.42 2.46
N PRO A 61 -8.84 10.22 2.03
CA PRO A 61 -9.52 11.20 1.18
C PRO A 61 -9.71 12.57 1.86
N LEU A 62 -9.96 12.56 3.17
CA LEU A 62 -10.15 13.79 3.96
C LEU A 62 -8.82 14.56 4.07
N VAL A 63 -7.75 13.85 4.42
CA VAL A 63 -6.41 14.44 4.56
C VAL A 63 -5.91 14.99 3.22
N VAL A 64 -6.07 14.25 2.12
CA VAL A 64 -5.67 14.71 0.78
C VAL A 64 -6.39 16.00 0.40
N ASN A 65 -7.68 16.10 0.68
CA ASN A 65 -8.47 17.31 0.41
C ASN A 65 -7.96 18.51 1.23
N ASP A 66 -7.71 18.31 2.52
CA ASP A 66 -7.22 19.38 3.40
C ASP A 66 -5.81 19.83 2.99
N VAL A 67 -4.92 18.90 2.67
CA VAL A 67 -3.57 19.21 2.19
C VAL A 67 -3.59 19.94 0.85
N ALA A 68 -4.44 19.52 -0.09
CA ALA A 68 -4.61 20.19 -1.37
C ALA A 68 -5.02 21.66 -1.20
N LYS A 69 -5.95 21.95 -0.28
CA LYS A 69 -6.37 23.31 0.07
C LYS A 69 -5.25 24.10 0.75
N MET A 70 -4.61 23.52 1.78
CA MET A 70 -3.54 24.17 2.54
C MET A 70 -2.34 24.55 1.66
N LYS A 71 -2.01 23.71 0.67
CA LYS A 71 -0.87 23.92 -0.22
C LYS A 71 -1.24 24.59 -1.53
N ASN A 72 -2.53 24.83 -1.78
CA ASN A 72 -3.06 25.35 -3.05
C ASN A 72 -2.53 24.56 -4.27
N VAL A 73 -2.56 23.23 -4.18
CA VAL A 73 -2.09 22.32 -5.23
C VAL A 73 -3.14 21.26 -5.55
N LYS A 74 -3.12 20.76 -6.78
CA LYS A 74 -3.93 19.62 -7.18
C LYS A 74 -3.18 18.32 -6.92
N ILE A 75 -3.69 17.49 -6.02
CA ILE A 75 -3.16 16.14 -5.77
C ILE A 75 -3.96 15.15 -6.61
N LEU A 76 -3.27 14.33 -7.40
CA LEU A 76 -3.89 13.33 -8.28
C LEU A 76 -3.62 11.93 -7.76
N GLN A 77 -4.63 11.07 -7.82
CA GLN A 77 -4.44 9.65 -7.54
C GLN A 77 -3.56 8.98 -8.60
N SER A 78 -2.62 8.17 -8.11
CA SER A 78 -1.77 7.31 -8.92
C SER A 78 -2.04 5.84 -8.61
N GLY A 79 -1.77 4.98 -9.59
CA GLY A 79 -1.79 3.53 -9.40
C GLY A 79 -0.41 2.99 -9.03
N LEU A 80 -0.32 1.67 -8.92
CA LEU A 80 0.97 0.98 -8.82
C LEU A 80 1.77 1.21 -10.11
N ILE A 81 3.07 1.50 -9.97
CA ILE A 81 4.04 1.65 -11.07
C ILE A 81 4.79 0.33 -11.24
#